data_AF-H0QY34-F1
#
_entry.id   AF-H0QY34-F1
#
_cell.length_a   1.000
_cell.length_b   1.000
_cell.length_c   1.000
_cell.angle_alpha   90.00
_cell.angle_beta   90.00
_cell.angle_gamma   90.00
#
_symmetry.space_group_name_H-M   'P 1'
#
loop_
_entity.id
_entity.type
_entity.pdbx_description
1 polymer ?
#
loop_
_entity_poly.entity_id
_entity_poly.type
_entity_poly.pdbx_seq_one_letter_code
_entity_poly.pdbx_strand_id
1 'polypeptide(L)'
;MTMRFAKALGLCGYLTLLIGVALGVLWIGMMASDHPDSKWSGIAAACVLLASLALFTVSRRVLVQHDPDNRPEQDPLQPAVTEEEAAEYEAHYHGRDIRNDDGDR
;
A
#
# COMPACT_ATOMS: atom_id res chain seq x y z
N MET A 1 10.05 12.24 10.79
CA MET A 1 10.18 10.77 10.76
C MET A 1 11.05 10.44 9.56
N THR A 2 12.18 9.75 9.73
CA THR A 2 13.14 9.55 8.62
C THR A 2 12.57 8.60 7.55
N MET A 3 12.87 8.84 6.27
CA MET A 3 12.38 8.01 5.13
C MET A 3 12.67 6.49 5.32
N ARG A 4 13.79 6.18 6.00
CA ARG A 4 14.18 4.82 6.39
C ARG A 4 13.17 4.16 7.32
N PHE A 5 12.58 4.91 8.25
CA PHE A 5 11.57 4.41 9.19
C PHE A 5 10.29 4.05 8.45
N ALA A 6 9.82 4.89 7.53
CA ALA A 6 8.58 4.65 6.79
C ALA A 6 8.70 3.42 5.86
N LYS A 7 9.88 3.23 5.22
CA LYS A 7 10.22 2.03 4.45
C LYS A 7 10.29 0.78 5.34
N ALA A 8 10.93 0.86 6.50
CA ALA A 8 10.99 -0.24 7.46
C ALA A 8 9.59 -0.64 7.98
N LEU A 9 8.73 0.34 8.22
CA LEU A 9 7.33 0.11 8.62
C LEU A 9 6.55 -0.61 7.51
N GLY A 10 6.72 -0.20 6.25
CA GLY A 10 6.12 -0.86 5.09
C GLY A 10 6.59 -2.30 4.94
N LEU A 11 7.90 -2.55 5.12
CA LEU A 11 8.47 -3.91 5.09
C LEU A 11 7.90 -4.79 6.23
N CYS A 12 7.76 -4.22 7.43
CA CYS A 12 7.14 -4.91 8.57
C CYS A 12 5.66 -5.23 8.29
N GLY A 13 4.93 -4.29 7.67
CA GLY A 13 3.56 -4.52 7.20
C GLY A 13 3.47 -5.67 6.17
N TYR A 14 4.42 -5.76 5.26
CA TYR A 14 4.49 -6.85 4.28
C TYR A 14 4.79 -8.21 4.92
N LEU A 15 5.75 -8.29 5.85
CA LEU A 15 6.05 -9.53 6.56
C LEU A 15 4.84 -10.02 7.37
N THR A 16 4.15 -9.11 8.05
CA THR A 16 2.93 -9.44 8.80
C THR A 16 1.80 -9.88 7.87
N LEU A 17 1.71 -9.34 6.65
CA LEU A 17 0.77 -9.80 5.63
C LEU A 17 1.04 -11.27 5.26
N LEU A 18 2.29 -11.62 4.96
CA LEU A 18 2.67 -12.99 4.59
C LEU A 18 2.33 -13.99 5.70
N ILE A 19 2.61 -13.62 6.96
CA ILE A 19 2.24 -14.43 8.12
C ILE A 19 0.72 -14.56 8.20
N GLY A 20 -0.04 -13.48 8.03
CA GLY A 20 -1.51 -13.50 8.03
C GLY A 20 -2.09 -14.41 6.95
N VAL A 21 -1.53 -14.38 5.73
CA VAL A 21 -1.94 -15.26 4.63
C VAL A 21 -1.66 -16.72 4.96
N ALA A 22 -0.47 -17.04 5.48
CA ALA A 22 -0.12 -18.40 5.90
C ALA A 22 -1.06 -18.92 7.01
N LEU A 23 -1.36 -18.08 8.00
CA LEU A 23 -2.35 -18.40 9.03
C LEU A 23 -3.74 -18.62 8.46
N GLY A 24 -4.15 -17.85 7.45
CA GLY A 24 -5.40 -18.05 6.73
C GLY A 24 -5.48 -19.41 6.04
N VAL A 25 -4.40 -19.85 5.40
CA VAL A 25 -4.34 -21.19 4.77
C VAL A 25 -4.42 -22.29 5.83
N LEU A 26 -3.68 -22.15 6.94
CA LEU A 26 -3.74 -23.10 8.06
C LEU A 26 -5.15 -23.15 8.67
N TRP A 27 -5.80 -22.00 8.82
CA TRP A 27 -7.16 -21.93 9.32
C TRP A 27 -8.14 -22.69 8.43
N ILE A 28 -8.06 -22.54 7.10
CA ILE A 28 -8.88 -23.30 6.14
C ILE A 28 -8.63 -24.81 6.30
N GLY A 29 -7.38 -25.22 6.47
CA GLY A 29 -7.02 -26.62 6.72
C GLY A 29 -7.62 -27.18 8.03
N MET A 30 -7.57 -26.39 9.11
CA MET A 30 -8.18 -26.76 10.40
C MET A 30 -9.71 -26.81 10.35
N MET A 31 -10.33 -25.90 9.59
CA MET A 31 -11.77 -25.91 9.30
C MET A 31 -12.17 -27.19 8.57
N ALA A 32 -11.38 -27.62 7.58
CA ALA A 32 -11.65 -28.85 6.83
C ALA A 32 -11.56 -30.13 7.68
N SER A 33 -10.82 -30.10 8.78
CA SER A 33 -10.69 -31.22 9.71
C SER A 33 -11.61 -31.12 10.94
N ASP A 34 -12.56 -30.18 10.99
CA ASP A 34 -13.42 -29.91 12.16
C ASP A 34 -12.62 -29.75 13.47
N HIS A 35 -11.44 -29.13 13.40
CA HIS A 35 -10.58 -28.99 14.58
C HIS A 35 -11.25 -28.04 15.59
N PRO A 36 -11.29 -28.37 16.90
CA PRO A 36 -11.97 -27.56 17.91
C PRO A 36 -11.43 -26.11 18.00
N ASP A 37 -10.14 -25.93 17.70
CA ASP A 37 -9.44 -24.64 17.73
C ASP A 37 -9.55 -23.83 16.43
N SER A 38 -10.31 -24.31 15.44
CA SER A 38 -10.52 -23.61 14.16
C SER A 38 -11.10 -22.21 14.36
N LYS A 39 -12.00 -22.02 15.34
CA LYS A 39 -12.61 -20.69 15.60
C LYS A 39 -11.57 -19.67 16.05
N TRP A 40 -10.70 -20.05 16.99
CA TRP A 40 -9.68 -19.16 17.55
C TRP A 40 -8.57 -18.84 16.56
N SER A 41 -8.14 -19.84 15.77
CA SER A 41 -7.15 -19.64 14.71
C SER A 41 -7.66 -18.70 13.61
N GLY A 42 -8.96 -18.77 13.27
CA GLY A 42 -9.58 -17.85 12.31
C GLY A 42 -9.61 -16.41 12.79
N ILE A 43 -9.99 -16.20 14.06
CA ILE A 43 -9.96 -14.87 14.69
C ILE A 43 -8.53 -14.32 14.69
N ALA A 44 -7.54 -15.15 15.05
CA ALA A 44 -6.14 -14.74 15.04
C ALA A 44 -5.67 -14.34 13.64
N ALA A 45 -5.97 -15.14 12.61
CA ALA A 45 -5.63 -14.84 11.22
C ALA A 45 -6.27 -13.52 10.75
N ALA A 46 -7.55 -13.30 11.07
CA ALA A 46 -8.26 -12.06 10.75
C ALA A 46 -7.61 -10.84 11.43
N CYS A 47 -7.28 -10.93 12.72
CA CYS A 47 -6.61 -9.86 13.44
C CYS A 47 -5.24 -9.50 12.84
N VAL A 48 -4.44 -10.51 12.47
CA VAL A 48 -3.12 -10.29 11.85
C VAL A 48 -3.26 -9.61 10.48
N LEU A 49 -4.23 -10.03 9.67
CA LEU A 49 -4.50 -9.41 8.37
C LEU A 49 -4.95 -7.95 8.52
N LEU A 50 -5.83 -7.65 9.48
CA LEU A 50 -6.27 -6.28 9.74
C LEU A 50 -5.12 -5.41 10.26
N ALA A 51 -4.28 -5.93 11.15
CA ALA A 51 -3.11 -5.22 11.64
C ALA A 51 -2.14 -4.91 10.49
N SER A 52 -1.86 -5.90 9.63
CA SER A 52 -1.02 -5.70 8.44
C SER A 52 -1.57 -4.62 7.51
N LEU A 53 -2.87 -4.64 7.23
CA LEU A 53 -3.53 -3.62 6.40
C LEU A 53 -3.41 -2.22 7.01
N ALA A 54 -3.56 -2.10 8.33
CA ALA A 54 -3.37 -0.84 9.05
C ALA A 54 -1.92 -0.34 8.92
N LEU A 55 -0.91 -1.20 9.15
CA LEU A 55 0.50 -0.85 8.97
C LEU A 55 0.79 -0.39 7.54
N PHE A 56 0.24 -1.08 6.54
CA PHE A 56 0.43 -0.73 5.14
C PHE A 56 -0.20 0.62 4.80
N THR A 57 -1.40 0.88 5.30
CA THR A 57 -2.11 2.15 5.08
C THR A 57 -1.36 3.32 5.72
N VAL A 58 -0.87 3.14 6.95
CA VAL A 58 -0.06 4.16 7.65
C VAL A 58 1.26 4.40 6.92
N SER A 59 1.98 3.34 6.54
CA SER A 59 3.22 3.46 5.78
C SER A 59 3.01 4.21 4.47
N ARG A 60 1.95 3.88 3.72
CA ARG A 60 1.61 4.55 2.46
C ARG A 60 1.30 6.03 2.67
N ARG A 61 0.51 6.39 3.69
CA ARG A 61 0.21 7.81 3.99
C ARG A 61 1.47 8.59 4.34
N VAL A 62 2.37 8.00 5.13
CA VAL A 62 3.64 8.63 5.49
C VAL A 62 4.57 8.78 4.28
N LEU A 63 4.59 7.81 3.36
CA LEU A 63 5.39 7.90 2.13
C LEU A 63 4.83 8.95 1.15
N VAL A 64 3.51 9.00 0.97
CA VAL A 64 2.86 9.94 0.03
C VAL A 64 3.01 11.39 0.49
N GLN A 65 3.10 11.63 1.80
CA GLN A 65 3.34 12.96 2.36
C GLN A 65 4.80 13.41 2.28
N HIS A 66 5.71 12.57 1.78
CA HIS A 66 7.11 12.93 1.65
C HIS A 66 7.43 13.47 0.25
N ASP A 67 8.12 14.61 0.25
CA ASP A 67 8.47 15.46 -0.89
C ASP A 67 8.99 14.69 -2.12
N PRO A 68 8.46 14.93 -3.34
CA PRO A 68 8.99 14.36 -4.60
C PRO A 68 10.47 14.70 -4.86
N ASP A 69 11.00 15.75 -4.22
CA ASP A 69 12.39 16.19 -4.34
C ASP A 69 13.42 15.24 -3.71
N ASN A 70 12.98 14.22 -2.95
CA ASN A 70 13.87 13.25 -2.31
C ASN A 70 13.76 11.85 -2.95
N ARG A 71 13.65 11.80 -4.29
CA ARG A 71 13.80 10.55 -5.06
C ARG A 71 15.29 10.17 -5.12
N PRO A 72 15.70 9.00 -4.58
CA PRO A 72 17.10 8.56 -4.62
C PRO A 72 17.60 8.18 -6.02
N GLU A 73 16.72 8.10 -7.01
CA GLU A 73 17.03 7.92 -8.43
C GLU A 73 16.31 9.02 -9.22
N GLN A 74 16.90 10.21 -9.25
CA GLN A 74 16.77 11.05 -10.43
C GLN A 74 17.59 10.36 -11.51
N ASP A 75 16.94 9.91 -12.58
CA ASP A 75 17.64 9.46 -13.78
C ASP A 75 18.60 10.60 -14.19
N PRO A 76 19.92 10.38 -14.24
CA PRO A 76 20.87 11.43 -14.59
C PRO A 76 20.63 12.00 -16.00
N LEU A 77 19.84 11.31 -16.83
CA LEU A 77 19.40 11.80 -18.13
C LEU A 77 18.10 12.63 -18.09
N GLN A 78 17.31 12.55 -17.02
CA GLN A 78 16.14 13.42 -16.84
C GLN A 78 16.56 14.69 -16.11
N PRO A 79 16.65 15.84 -16.79
CA PRO A 79 16.87 17.11 -16.12
C PRO A 79 15.71 17.38 -15.15
N ALA A 80 16.03 18.03 -14.02
CA ALA A 80 15.02 18.51 -13.10
C ALA A 80 14.06 19.43 -13.87
N VAL A 81 12.78 19.07 -13.88
CA VAL A 81 11.72 19.88 -14.50
C VAL A 81 11.69 21.20 -13.75
N THR A 82 11.83 22.30 -14.48
CA THR A 82 11.79 23.64 -13.88
C THR A 82 10.38 23.92 -13.32
N GLU A 83 10.26 24.78 -12.31
CA GLU A 83 8.94 25.14 -11.74
C GLU A 83 7.97 25.67 -12.81
N GLU A 84 8.49 26.32 -13.84
CA GLU A 84 7.73 26.77 -15.02
C GLU A 84 7.22 25.60 -15.88
N GLU A 85 8.06 24.62 -16.20
CA GLU A 85 7.64 23.42 -16.97
C GLU A 85 6.67 22.53 -16.19
N ALA A 86 6.80 22.48 -14.86
CA ALA A 86 5.86 21.75 -14.01
C ALA A 86 4.47 22.40 -14.02
N ALA A 87 4.43 23.73 -13.94
CA ALA A 87 3.19 24.50 -14.04
C ALA A 87 2.57 24.40 -15.44
N GLU A 88 3.38 24.40 -16.50
CA GLU A 88 2.92 24.18 -17.87
C GLU A 88 2.35 22.77 -18.06
N TYR A 89 3.02 21.74 -17.54
CA TYR A 89 2.53 20.36 -17.59
C TYR A 89 1.20 20.18 -16.84
N GLU A 90 1.08 20.78 -15.66
CA GLU A 90 -0.15 20.76 -14.87
C GLU A 90 -1.31 21.46 -15.61
N ALA A 91 -1.05 22.65 -16.17
CA ALA A 91 -2.04 23.37 -16.98
C ALA A 91 -2.48 22.60 -18.24
N HIS A 92 -1.57 21.85 -18.87
CA HIS A 92 -1.84 21.15 -20.13
C HIS A 92 -2.47 19.77 -19.95
N TYR A 93 -2.20 19.08 -18.84
CA TYR A 93 -2.61 17.68 -18.64
C TYR A 93 -3.55 17.42 -17.45
N HIS A 94 -3.68 18.34 -16.47
CA HIS A 94 -4.68 18.20 -15.39
C HIS A 94 -6.08 18.67 -15.82
N GLY A 95 -6.57 18.14 -16.94
CA GLY A 95 -7.94 18.33 -17.43
C GLY A 95 -8.60 17.05 -17.95
N ARG A 96 -7.96 15.89 -17.82
CA ARG A 96 -8.44 14.61 -18.38
C ARG A 96 -8.73 13.56 -17.32
N ASP A 97 -9.47 13.92 -16.26
CA ASP A 97 -10.12 12.91 -15.45
C ASP A 97 -11.41 13.38 -14.78
N ILE A 98 -12.40 13.85 -15.57
CA ILE A 98 -13.80 13.76 -15.17
C ILE A 98 -14.71 13.69 -16.41
N ARG A 99 -14.72 12.56 -17.14
CA ARG A 99 -15.92 12.15 -17.86
C ARG A 99 -16.24 10.71 -17.52
N ASN A 100 -16.94 10.61 -16.40
CA ASN A 100 -17.94 9.60 -16.11
C ASN A 100 -18.81 9.40 -17.38
N ASP A 101 -18.63 8.29 -18.09
CA ASP A 101 -19.58 7.83 -19.09
C ASP A 101 -20.31 6.64 -18.45
N ASP A 102 -21.36 6.98 -17.68
CA ASP A 102 -22.44 6.07 -17.32
C ASP A 102 -23.03 5.54 -18.63
N GLY A 103 -22.56 4.36 -19.05
CA GLY A 103 -23.04 3.65 -20.22
C GLY A 103 -24.33 2.89 -19.92
N ASP A 104 -25.45 3.60 -19.80
CA ASP A 104 -26.78 3.05 -20.08
C ASP A 104 -26.83 2.65 -21.56
N ARG A 105 -26.72 1.35 -21.85
CA ARG A 105 -27.28 0.68 -23.04
C ARG A 105 -27.71 -0.74 -22.75
#